data_AF-A0A0C2H287-F1
#
_entry.id   AF-A0A0C2H287-F1
#
_cell.length_a   1.000
_cell.length_b   1.000
_cell.length_c   1.000
_cell.angle_alpha   90.00
_cell.angle_beta   90.00
_cell.angle_gamma   90.00
#
_symmetry.space_group_name_H-M   'P 1'
#
loop_
_entity.id
_entity.type
_entity.pdbx_description
1 polymer ?
#
loop_
_entity_poly.entity_id
_entity_poly.type
_entity_poly.pdbx_seq_one_letter_code
_entity_poly.pdbx_strand_id
1 'polypeptide(L)'
;MPKRKRSISLPNQHKNGVDGVGFGTNTFPCSSNGLVVMLIYPGERYGFYGAARIQCLAGDLIVDKFSMPSGGYLNFDSMYLVCAPFRLSRPALFQSPATEMGTVKYKLNRLKYRLKEITPHYERIMDAVGERYPAIVVIDRKPSQTIRVLDQLVQDFFVPSTLRTSCQFDRTIFFKSDYEPYEEVSEKQLQEAMGRINRMRKEGRRCTIIPVGCSGSGKSTLVRHIVNANLQQEGPAIYLLDADVGQTEFTPAGCMSLWKHMINKSVTRSAHARHKCILAVAGGGKEDSLVRARRRRAHGQNKDIPCTHQQLTYPCSYFFGNISPADDTEKYKVIFDRLLNEFQSTSEPGSLLIINTMGWVDGLGCELLNHVFDVAQPQLALKLSADRGTFNVPSRVPDVVSVVRKFEPYQFQQKLLDRHPRPTRLSSSQLRDLAVLAYFAPSLPRPILSSVCDAQPYREAFILKCSKNHPKYSKRELQKMRH
;
A
#
# COMPACT_ATOMS: atom_id res chain seq x y z
N MET A 1 -51.24 -20.03 43.63
CA MET A 1 -50.10 -19.98 42.67
C MET A 1 -50.13 -21.25 41.83
N PRO A 2 -49.92 -21.19 40.51
CA PRO A 2 -48.57 -21.37 39.96
C PRO A 2 -48.15 -20.29 38.94
N LYS A 3 -46.89 -20.35 38.46
CA LYS A 3 -46.19 -19.27 37.74
C LYS A 3 -46.55 -19.22 36.24
N ARG A 4 -46.94 -18.04 35.73
CA ARG A 4 -47.08 -17.76 34.29
C ARG A 4 -45.73 -17.82 33.57
N LYS A 5 -45.62 -18.61 32.50
CA LYS A 5 -44.52 -18.50 31.52
C LYS A 5 -44.70 -17.19 30.73
N ARG A 6 -43.68 -16.32 30.69
CA ARG A 6 -43.62 -15.21 29.73
C ARG A 6 -43.04 -15.72 28.41
N SER A 7 -43.83 -15.68 27.34
CA SER A 7 -43.33 -15.79 25.98
C SER A 7 -42.54 -14.52 25.64
N ILE A 8 -41.27 -14.68 25.27
CA ILE A 8 -40.47 -13.57 24.71
C ILE A 8 -40.76 -13.54 23.21
N SER A 9 -41.57 -12.59 22.77
CA SER A 9 -41.72 -12.28 21.36
C SER A 9 -40.44 -11.62 20.84
N LEU A 10 -39.85 -12.20 19.80
CA LEU A 10 -38.78 -11.54 19.03
C LEU A 10 -39.36 -10.28 18.35
N PRO A 11 -38.67 -9.13 18.36
CA PRO A 11 -39.14 -7.95 17.64
C PRO A 11 -39.18 -8.21 16.13
N ASN A 12 -40.28 -7.81 15.49
CA ASN A 12 -40.41 -7.86 14.03
C ASN A 12 -39.25 -7.11 13.36
N GLN A 13 -38.58 -7.77 12.40
CA GLN A 13 -37.67 -7.09 11.50
C GLN A 13 -38.47 -6.15 10.59
N HIS A 14 -38.39 -4.85 10.86
CA HIS A 14 -38.91 -3.84 9.96
C HIS A 14 -38.13 -3.90 8.64
N LYS A 15 -38.81 -4.31 7.56
CA LYS A 15 -38.39 -4.08 6.18
C LYS A 15 -38.49 -2.58 5.87
N ASN A 16 -37.46 -1.81 6.22
CA ASN A 16 -37.26 -0.48 5.67
C ASN A 16 -36.09 -0.53 4.69
N GLY A 17 -36.34 -0.17 3.43
CA GLY A 17 -35.35 -0.20 2.37
C GLY A 17 -34.24 0.83 2.62
N VAL A 18 -33.02 0.34 2.79
CA VAL A 18 -31.79 1.14 2.72
C VAL A 18 -30.81 0.36 1.85
N ASP A 19 -30.80 0.64 0.56
CA ASP A 19 -29.79 0.09 -0.34
C ASP A 19 -28.40 0.61 0.04
N GLY A 20 -27.49 -0.32 0.36
CA GLY A 20 -26.07 -0.12 0.08
C GLY A 20 -25.12 0.30 1.21
N VAL A 21 -25.43 0.11 2.50
CA VAL A 21 -24.38 0.02 3.54
C VAL A 21 -24.74 -1.04 4.59
N GLY A 22 -24.33 -2.29 4.36
CA GLY A 22 -24.55 -3.41 5.26
C GLY A 22 -23.93 -4.69 4.72
N PHE A 23 -23.74 -5.68 5.60
CA PHE A 23 -23.24 -7.01 5.21
C PHE A 23 -24.15 -7.60 4.11
N GLY A 24 -23.66 -7.67 2.88
CA GLY A 24 -24.39 -8.26 1.77
C GLY A 24 -24.61 -9.76 1.96
N THR A 25 -25.48 -10.34 1.14
CA THR A 25 -25.79 -11.79 1.11
C THR A 25 -24.57 -12.71 0.94
N ASN A 26 -23.43 -12.14 0.55
CA ASN A 26 -22.19 -12.83 0.22
C ASN A 26 -21.16 -12.78 1.37
N THR A 27 -21.50 -12.20 2.53
CA THR A 27 -20.56 -11.97 3.64
C THR A 27 -21.02 -12.63 4.94
N PHE A 28 -20.16 -13.47 5.51
CA PHE A 28 -20.46 -14.39 6.61
C PHE A 28 -19.54 -14.10 7.81
N PRO A 29 -20.04 -13.48 8.90
CA PRO A 29 -19.25 -13.29 10.11
C PRO A 29 -18.90 -14.65 10.75
N CYS A 30 -17.66 -14.79 11.22
CA CYS A 30 -17.09 -16.04 11.71
C CYS A 30 -16.65 -15.90 13.17
N SER A 31 -17.42 -16.52 14.09
CA SER A 31 -17.22 -16.45 15.55
C SER A 31 -17.24 -15.01 16.12
N SER A 32 -16.94 -14.87 17.42
CA SER A 32 -16.71 -13.57 18.07
C SER A 32 -15.31 -12.98 17.80
N ASN A 33 -14.40 -13.72 17.17
CA ASN A 33 -12.98 -13.35 17.03
C ASN A 33 -12.67 -12.30 15.94
N GLY A 34 -13.70 -11.68 15.33
CA GLY A 34 -13.55 -10.60 14.34
C GLY A 34 -13.32 -11.07 12.89
N LEU A 35 -13.17 -12.38 12.66
CA LEU A 35 -13.07 -12.97 11.32
C LEU A 35 -14.37 -12.84 10.52
N VAL A 36 -14.22 -12.72 9.21
CA VAL A 36 -15.32 -12.70 8.23
C VAL A 36 -14.89 -13.51 7.00
N VAL A 37 -15.79 -14.32 6.45
CA VAL A 37 -15.64 -14.92 5.12
C VAL A 37 -16.48 -14.12 4.13
N MET A 38 -15.90 -13.69 3.02
CA MET A 38 -16.58 -13.00 1.93
C MET A 38 -16.46 -13.82 0.64
N LEU A 39 -17.57 -13.97 -0.06
CA LEU A 39 -17.64 -14.59 -1.39
C LEU A 39 -17.61 -13.49 -2.45
N ILE A 40 -16.72 -13.62 -3.43
CA ILE A 40 -16.69 -12.75 -4.62
C ILE A 40 -16.84 -13.67 -5.84
N TYR A 41 -17.98 -13.59 -6.53
CA TYR A 41 -18.28 -14.46 -7.67
C TYR A 41 -17.48 -14.04 -8.92
N PRO A 42 -17.24 -14.95 -9.87
CA PRO A 42 -16.53 -14.61 -11.12
C PRO A 42 -17.18 -13.42 -11.83
N GLY A 43 -16.36 -12.44 -12.21
CA GLY A 43 -16.79 -11.16 -12.80
C GLY A 43 -17.21 -10.09 -11.79
N GLU A 44 -17.39 -10.40 -10.50
CA GLU A 44 -17.70 -9.39 -9.48
C GLU A 44 -16.48 -8.58 -9.04
N ARG A 45 -16.73 -7.29 -8.77
CA ARG A 45 -15.74 -6.30 -8.36
C ARG A 45 -16.25 -5.50 -7.16
N TYR A 46 -15.38 -5.33 -6.17
CA TYR A 46 -15.66 -4.66 -4.92
C TYR A 46 -14.57 -3.65 -4.58
N GLY A 47 -14.97 -2.42 -4.29
CA GLY A 47 -14.11 -1.44 -3.64
C GLY A 47 -14.03 -1.69 -2.14
N PHE A 48 -12.84 -1.47 -1.57
CA PHE A 48 -12.55 -1.59 -0.14
C PHE A 48 -11.96 -0.28 0.40
N TYR A 49 -12.52 0.20 1.51
CA TYR A 49 -11.87 1.17 2.40
C TYR A 49 -11.61 0.52 3.76
N GLY A 50 -10.47 0.84 4.38
CA GLY A 50 -10.12 0.34 5.70
C GLY A 50 -8.71 -0.24 5.79
N ALA A 51 -8.48 -1.05 6.82
CA ALA A 51 -7.28 -1.87 6.95
C ALA A 51 -7.63 -3.23 7.57
N ALA A 52 -7.26 -4.32 6.88
CA ALA A 52 -7.50 -5.69 7.32
C ALA A 52 -6.45 -6.66 6.76
N ARG A 53 -6.25 -7.79 7.44
CA ARG A 53 -5.46 -8.91 6.89
C ARG A 53 -6.39 -9.83 6.11
N ILE A 54 -5.96 -10.31 4.94
CA ILE A 54 -6.77 -11.18 4.07
C ILE A 54 -6.01 -12.44 3.64
N GLN A 55 -6.75 -13.52 3.37
CA GLN A 55 -6.23 -14.72 2.71
C GLN A 55 -7.31 -15.30 1.78
N CYS A 56 -6.91 -15.69 0.57
CA CYS A 56 -7.77 -16.43 -0.34
C CYS A 56 -7.68 -17.94 -0.04
N LEU A 57 -8.77 -18.58 0.39
CA LEU A 57 -8.79 -20.03 0.68
C LEU A 57 -8.97 -20.89 -0.56
N ALA A 58 -9.63 -20.35 -1.59
CA ALA A 58 -10.00 -21.03 -2.82
C ALA A 58 -10.53 -20.01 -3.84
N GLY A 59 -10.44 -20.35 -5.13
CA GLY A 59 -10.83 -19.49 -6.26
C GLY A 59 -9.77 -18.44 -6.59
N ASP A 60 -10.05 -17.64 -7.61
CA ASP A 60 -9.12 -16.62 -8.11
C ASP A 60 -9.52 -15.24 -7.62
N LEU A 61 -8.63 -14.62 -6.85
CA LEU A 61 -8.79 -13.28 -6.29
C LEU A 61 -7.64 -12.39 -6.76
N ILE A 62 -7.98 -11.23 -7.31
CA ILE A 62 -7.01 -10.17 -7.61
C ILE A 62 -7.33 -8.97 -6.70
N VAL A 63 -6.30 -8.42 -6.05
CA VAL A 63 -6.41 -7.20 -5.22
C VAL A 63 -5.39 -6.16 -5.70
N ASP A 64 -5.84 -5.01 -6.20
CA ASP A 64 -4.98 -3.94 -6.74
C ASP A 64 -3.88 -4.49 -7.70
N LYS A 65 -4.31 -5.31 -8.67
CA LYS A 65 -3.51 -6.07 -9.67
C LYS A 65 -2.66 -7.22 -9.09
N PHE A 66 -2.55 -7.41 -7.78
CA PHE A 66 -1.88 -8.57 -7.18
C PHE A 66 -2.77 -9.82 -7.28
N SER A 67 -2.30 -10.86 -7.98
CA SER A 67 -2.95 -12.16 -7.98
C SER A 67 -2.69 -12.86 -6.63
N MET A 68 -3.73 -13.02 -5.82
CA MET A 68 -3.60 -13.57 -4.48
C MET A 68 -3.35 -15.07 -4.53
N PRO A 69 -2.28 -15.57 -3.86
CA PRO A 69 -2.13 -17.00 -3.63
C PRO A 69 -3.37 -17.61 -2.98
N SER A 70 -3.98 -18.56 -3.67
CA SER A 70 -5.16 -19.28 -3.19
C SER A 70 -4.80 -20.68 -2.71
N GLY A 71 -5.53 -21.15 -1.69
CA GLY A 71 -5.31 -22.46 -1.11
C GLY A 71 -4.45 -22.47 0.16
N GLY A 72 -4.23 -23.66 0.70
CA GLY A 72 -3.73 -23.84 2.07
C GLY A 72 -4.82 -23.72 3.13
N TYR A 73 -4.45 -24.00 4.38
CA TYR A 73 -5.27 -23.73 5.56
C TYR A 73 -5.17 -22.25 5.96
N LEU A 74 -6.10 -21.75 6.77
CA LEU A 74 -6.01 -20.39 7.31
C LEU A 74 -4.75 -20.29 8.17
N ASN A 75 -3.87 -19.34 7.87
CA ASN A 75 -2.67 -19.09 8.66
C ASN A 75 -2.48 -17.57 8.82
N PHE A 76 -2.73 -17.09 10.04
CA PHE A 76 -2.68 -15.67 10.44
C PHE A 76 -1.33 -14.99 10.16
N ASP A 77 -0.22 -15.73 10.19
CA ASP A 77 1.13 -15.21 9.91
C ASP A 77 1.41 -15.12 8.40
N SER A 78 0.52 -15.69 7.58
CA SER A 78 0.61 -15.69 6.12
C SER A 78 -0.43 -14.81 5.43
N MET A 79 -1.38 -14.25 6.19
CA MET A 79 -2.38 -13.31 5.68
C MET A 79 -1.74 -12.00 5.23
N TYR A 80 -2.21 -11.45 4.13
CA TYR A 80 -1.70 -10.23 3.53
C TYR A 80 -2.44 -9.02 4.08
N LEU A 81 -1.73 -8.01 4.58
CA LEU A 81 -2.36 -6.74 4.94
C LEU A 81 -2.80 -6.01 3.65
N VAL A 82 -4.03 -5.51 3.64
CA VAL A 82 -4.57 -4.55 2.68
C VAL A 82 -5.00 -3.31 3.44
N CYS A 83 -4.58 -2.15 2.94
CA CYS A 83 -4.74 -0.86 3.60
C CYS A 83 -5.14 0.20 2.56
N ALA A 84 -6.41 0.62 2.59
CA ALA A 84 -6.94 1.69 1.75
C ALA A 84 -7.68 2.73 2.63
N PRO A 85 -6.97 3.68 3.25
CA PRO A 85 -7.59 4.68 4.12
C PRO A 85 -8.51 5.66 3.37
N PHE A 86 -9.75 5.82 3.83
CA PHE A 86 -10.75 6.71 3.21
C PHE A 86 -10.29 8.17 3.01
N ARG A 87 -9.46 8.72 3.91
CA ARG A 87 -8.90 10.10 3.78
C ARG A 87 -8.07 10.30 2.52
N LEU A 88 -7.70 9.21 1.85
CA LEU A 88 -6.86 9.17 0.65
C LEU A 88 -7.68 8.84 -0.61
N SER A 89 -9.01 8.92 -0.53
CA SER A 89 -9.94 9.03 -1.67
C SER A 89 -9.99 7.90 -2.71
N ARG A 90 -9.18 6.85 -2.60
CA ARG A 90 -9.19 5.71 -3.52
C ARG A 90 -9.31 4.40 -2.73
N PRO A 91 -10.25 3.50 -3.10
CA PRO A 91 -10.34 2.18 -2.50
C PRO A 91 -9.25 1.24 -3.03
N ALA A 92 -8.95 0.18 -2.29
CA ALA A 92 -8.35 -1.01 -2.89
C ALA A 92 -9.44 -1.75 -3.69
N LEU A 93 -9.11 -2.26 -4.87
CA LEU A 93 -10.04 -3.02 -5.70
C LEU A 93 -9.84 -4.51 -5.48
N PHE A 94 -10.88 -5.21 -5.05
CA PHE A 94 -10.99 -6.67 -4.99
C PHE A 94 -11.81 -7.14 -6.18
N GLN A 95 -11.34 -8.14 -6.93
CA GLN A 95 -12.10 -8.72 -8.04
C GLN A 95 -11.83 -10.22 -8.19
N SER A 96 -12.86 -10.96 -8.62
CA SER A 96 -12.67 -12.30 -9.17
C SER A 96 -12.78 -12.22 -10.69
N PRO A 97 -11.80 -12.69 -11.47
CA PRO A 97 -11.86 -12.64 -12.93
C PRO A 97 -13.14 -13.28 -13.49
N ALA A 98 -13.70 -12.69 -14.55
CA ALA A 98 -14.71 -13.39 -15.32
C ALA A 98 -14.06 -14.62 -15.97
N THR A 99 -14.61 -15.80 -15.71
CA THR A 99 -14.15 -17.07 -16.27
C THR A 99 -15.27 -17.70 -17.09
N GLU A 100 -14.92 -18.34 -18.20
CA GLU A 100 -15.88 -19.16 -18.94
C GLU A 100 -16.40 -20.28 -18.04
N MET A 101 -17.72 -20.56 -18.11
CA MET A 101 -18.40 -21.47 -17.18
C MET A 101 -17.67 -22.82 -17.07
N GLY A 102 -17.02 -23.02 -15.92
CA GLY A 102 -16.40 -24.29 -15.54
C GLY A 102 -14.89 -24.40 -15.74
N THR A 103 -14.19 -23.37 -16.24
CA THR A 103 -12.72 -23.38 -16.40
C THR A 103 -11.95 -23.40 -15.08
N VAL A 104 -12.38 -22.64 -14.07
CA VAL A 104 -11.74 -22.60 -12.74
C VAL A 104 -12.61 -23.31 -11.71
N LYS A 105 -12.18 -24.51 -11.28
CA LYS A 105 -12.84 -25.30 -10.23
C LYS A 105 -11.84 -25.75 -9.18
N TYR A 106 -12.15 -25.49 -7.91
CA TYR A 106 -11.39 -25.99 -6.76
C TYR A 106 -12.10 -27.15 -6.06
N LYS A 107 -11.35 -28.02 -5.39
CA LYS A 107 -11.92 -29.22 -4.74
C LYS A 107 -12.82 -28.85 -3.56
N LEU A 108 -14.14 -28.87 -3.76
CA LEU A 108 -15.16 -28.50 -2.77
C LEU A 108 -14.98 -29.21 -1.41
N ASN A 109 -14.63 -30.51 -1.41
CA ASN A 109 -14.35 -31.24 -0.17
C ASN A 109 -13.18 -30.64 0.63
N ARG A 110 -12.10 -30.20 -0.05
CA ARG A 110 -10.96 -29.52 0.62
C ARG A 110 -11.37 -28.16 1.18
N LEU A 111 -12.24 -27.41 0.48
CA LEU A 111 -12.80 -26.16 0.99
C LEU A 111 -13.67 -26.41 2.24
N LYS A 112 -14.55 -27.42 2.20
CA LYS A 112 -15.44 -27.79 3.32
C LYS A 112 -14.65 -28.07 4.61
N TYR A 113 -13.54 -28.81 4.53
CA TYR A 113 -12.68 -29.04 5.70
C TYR A 113 -12.03 -27.74 6.22
N ARG A 114 -11.50 -26.89 5.34
CA ARG A 114 -10.91 -25.60 5.74
C ARG A 114 -11.92 -24.66 6.38
N LEU A 115 -13.15 -24.60 5.86
CA LEU A 115 -14.20 -23.74 6.43
C LEU A 115 -14.69 -24.24 7.79
N LYS A 116 -14.73 -25.57 8.02
CA LYS A 116 -15.07 -26.17 9.33
C LYS A 116 -14.17 -25.68 10.46
N GLU A 117 -12.89 -25.45 10.19
CA GLU A 117 -11.92 -24.93 11.17
C GLU A 117 -12.10 -23.43 11.47
N ILE A 118 -12.83 -22.70 10.62
CA ILE A 118 -12.95 -21.23 10.67
C ILE A 118 -14.31 -20.78 11.20
N THR A 119 -15.38 -21.52 10.89
CA THR A 119 -16.74 -21.11 11.24
C THR A 119 -17.72 -22.29 11.37
N PRO A 120 -18.58 -22.30 12.41
CA PRO A 120 -19.66 -23.29 12.52
C PRO A 120 -20.73 -23.14 11.43
N HIS A 121 -20.77 -22.00 10.73
CA HIS A 121 -21.73 -21.73 9.65
C HIS A 121 -21.20 -22.14 8.27
N TYR A 122 -20.21 -23.02 8.20
CA TYR A 122 -19.58 -23.46 6.94
C TYR A 122 -20.58 -24.04 5.93
N GLU A 123 -21.67 -24.67 6.37
CA GLU A 123 -22.68 -25.27 5.49
C GLU A 123 -23.36 -24.21 4.63
N ARG A 124 -23.85 -23.12 5.24
CA ARG A 124 -24.43 -21.98 4.52
C ARG A 124 -23.47 -21.35 3.50
N ILE A 125 -22.16 -21.37 3.79
CA ILE A 125 -21.12 -20.88 2.87
C ILE A 125 -20.96 -21.85 1.69
N MET A 126 -20.92 -23.16 1.96
CA MET A 126 -20.86 -24.19 0.91
C MET A 126 -22.10 -24.17 0.01
N ASP A 127 -23.29 -23.95 0.58
CA ASP A 127 -24.55 -23.82 -0.15
C ASP A 127 -24.54 -22.58 -1.08
N ALA A 128 -24.03 -21.45 -0.56
CA ALA A 128 -23.89 -20.22 -1.35
C ALA A 128 -22.85 -20.37 -2.49
N VAL A 129 -21.73 -21.06 -2.22
CA VAL A 129 -20.71 -21.41 -3.23
C VAL A 129 -21.32 -22.21 -4.37
N GLY A 130 -22.06 -23.27 -4.06
CA GLY A 130 -22.70 -24.15 -5.06
C GLY A 130 -21.75 -24.55 -6.18
N GLU A 131 -22.23 -24.45 -7.43
CA GLU A 131 -21.41 -24.69 -8.63
C GLU A 131 -20.82 -23.42 -9.25
N ARG A 132 -20.83 -22.29 -8.53
CA ARG A 132 -20.39 -20.97 -9.03
C ARG A 132 -18.93 -20.64 -8.73
N TYR A 133 -18.25 -21.47 -7.93
CA TYR A 133 -16.83 -21.39 -7.58
C TYR A 133 -16.27 -19.96 -7.31
N PRO A 134 -16.91 -19.14 -6.45
CA PRO A 134 -16.41 -17.81 -6.09
C PRO A 134 -15.03 -17.88 -5.43
N ALA A 135 -14.32 -16.74 -5.45
CA ALA A 135 -13.19 -16.51 -4.57
C ALA A 135 -13.66 -16.47 -3.11
N ILE A 136 -13.02 -17.27 -2.26
CA ILE A 136 -13.32 -17.39 -0.84
C ILE A 136 -12.30 -16.58 -0.04
N VAL A 137 -12.67 -15.37 0.38
CA VAL A 137 -11.78 -14.44 1.08
C VAL A 137 -12.02 -14.51 2.57
N VAL A 138 -11.03 -14.93 3.36
CA VAL A 138 -11.04 -14.73 4.81
C VAL A 138 -10.43 -13.38 5.13
N ILE A 139 -11.15 -12.58 5.92
CA ILE A 139 -10.79 -11.24 6.33
C ILE A 139 -10.68 -11.22 7.85
N ASP A 140 -9.48 -10.94 8.37
CA ASP A 140 -9.26 -10.60 9.77
C ASP A 140 -9.29 -9.08 9.94
N ARG A 141 -10.33 -8.62 10.64
CA ARG A 141 -10.58 -7.21 10.93
C ARG A 141 -9.87 -6.70 12.19
N LYS A 142 -9.09 -7.53 12.90
CA LYS A 142 -8.36 -7.12 14.10
C LYS A 142 -7.26 -6.10 13.73
N PRO A 143 -7.36 -4.82 14.14
CA PRO A 143 -6.38 -3.82 13.74
C PRO A 143 -5.05 -4.05 14.47
N SER A 144 -3.96 -3.97 13.71
CA SER A 144 -2.59 -3.98 14.26
C SER A 144 -2.33 -2.75 15.13
N GLN A 145 -1.23 -2.77 15.88
CA GLN A 145 -0.82 -1.65 16.72
C GLN A 145 -0.67 -0.35 15.93
N THR A 146 -0.01 -0.39 14.77
CA THR A 146 0.12 0.74 13.85
C THR A 146 -1.25 1.30 13.42
N ILE A 147 -2.18 0.44 13.01
CA ILE A 147 -3.55 0.84 12.62
C ILE A 147 -4.33 1.42 13.81
N ARG A 148 -4.08 0.95 15.04
CA ARG A 148 -4.67 1.52 16.26
C ARG A 148 -4.16 2.92 16.55
N VAL A 149 -2.86 3.16 16.45
CA VAL A 149 -2.24 4.48 16.65
C VAL A 149 -2.74 5.48 15.60
N LEU A 150 -2.70 5.12 14.32
CA LEU A 150 -3.08 6.03 13.22
C LEU A 150 -4.57 6.46 13.27
N ASP A 151 -5.50 5.54 13.59
CA ASP A 151 -6.94 5.85 13.71
C ASP A 151 -7.27 6.75 14.92
N GLN A 152 -6.35 6.89 15.89
CA GLN A 152 -6.49 7.83 17.02
C GLN A 152 -5.94 9.23 16.69
N LEU A 153 -4.95 9.31 15.80
CA LEU A 153 -4.27 10.57 15.46
C LEU A 153 -4.96 11.34 14.33
N VAL A 154 -5.65 10.64 13.44
CA VAL A 154 -6.38 11.26 12.33
C VAL A 154 -7.82 10.77 12.34
N GLN A 155 -8.76 11.70 12.56
CA GLN A 155 -10.19 11.41 12.53
C GLN A 155 -10.60 10.89 11.14
N ASP A 156 -11.45 9.85 11.13
CA ASP A 156 -12.02 9.22 9.94
C ASP A 156 -10.97 8.70 8.95
N PHE A 157 -9.78 8.34 9.45
CA PHE A 157 -8.62 7.97 8.63
C PHE A 157 -8.87 6.77 7.72
N PHE A 158 -9.21 5.63 8.33
CA PHE A 158 -9.48 4.38 7.62
C PHE A 158 -10.91 4.32 7.06
N VAL A 159 -11.88 4.60 7.93
CA VAL A 159 -13.32 4.57 7.64
C VAL A 159 -14.00 5.70 8.42
N PRO A 160 -14.88 6.51 7.79
CA PRO A 160 -15.71 7.50 8.47
C PRO A 160 -16.51 6.93 9.63
N SER A 161 -16.45 7.60 10.78
CA SER A 161 -17.18 7.31 12.01
C SER A 161 -18.68 7.13 11.79
N THR A 162 -19.27 7.92 10.89
CA THR A 162 -20.67 7.85 10.45
C THR A 162 -21.08 6.54 9.75
N LEU A 163 -20.12 5.78 9.22
CA LEU A 163 -20.32 4.52 8.51
C LEU A 163 -19.92 3.29 9.34
N ARG A 164 -19.37 3.51 10.54
CA ARG A 164 -19.06 2.43 11.50
C ARG A 164 -20.40 2.00 12.11
N THR A 165 -20.82 0.74 11.94
CA THR A 165 -22.00 0.25 12.67
C THR A 165 -21.64 0.00 14.14
N SER A 166 -22.63 -0.27 15.00
CA SER A 166 -22.43 -0.49 16.44
C SER A 166 -21.53 -1.69 16.79
N CYS A 167 -21.08 -2.48 15.81
CA CYS A 167 -20.03 -3.47 15.97
C CYS A 167 -18.64 -2.81 16.09
N GLN A 168 -17.97 -3.05 17.23
CA GLN A 168 -16.65 -2.47 17.59
C GLN A 168 -15.47 -2.82 16.64
N PHE A 169 -15.73 -3.51 15.52
CA PHE A 169 -14.74 -4.03 14.56
C PHE A 169 -14.85 -3.41 13.16
N ASP A 170 -15.69 -2.38 12.97
CA ASP A 170 -16.01 -1.83 11.65
C ASP A 170 -15.01 -0.75 11.16
N ARG A 171 -13.73 -1.12 11.08
CA ARG A 171 -12.68 -0.31 10.41
C ARG A 171 -12.50 -0.67 8.93
N THR A 172 -13.51 -1.30 8.34
CA THR A 172 -13.52 -1.80 6.96
C THR A 172 -14.90 -1.66 6.32
N ILE A 173 -14.96 -1.21 5.08
CA ILE A 173 -16.17 -1.16 4.25
C ILE A 173 -15.88 -1.78 2.89
N PHE A 174 -16.78 -2.66 2.44
CA PHE A 174 -16.81 -3.19 1.07
C PHE A 174 -18.07 -2.68 0.36
N PHE A 175 -17.94 -2.39 -0.93
CA PHE A 175 -19.05 -1.92 -1.79
C PHE A 175 -18.83 -2.39 -3.22
N LYS A 176 -19.90 -2.66 -3.99
CA LYS A 176 -19.75 -3.00 -5.42
C LYS A 176 -19.16 -1.80 -6.17
N SER A 177 -18.16 -2.05 -7.01
CA SER A 177 -17.46 -0.98 -7.73
C SER A 177 -16.67 -1.51 -8.92
N ASP A 178 -16.95 -0.96 -10.09
CA ASP A 178 -16.20 -1.19 -11.34
C ASP A 178 -15.12 -0.11 -11.53
N TYR A 179 -14.56 0.38 -10.42
CA TYR A 179 -13.52 1.39 -10.40
C TYR A 179 -12.28 0.91 -11.16
N GLU A 180 -11.94 1.62 -12.24
CA GLU A 180 -10.68 1.48 -12.95
C GLU A 180 -9.75 2.67 -12.63
N PRO A 181 -8.46 2.43 -12.33
CA PRO A 181 -7.51 3.50 -12.01
C PRO A 181 -7.05 4.31 -13.22
N TYR A 182 -7.10 3.72 -14.41
CA TYR A 182 -6.59 4.28 -15.65
C TYR A 182 -7.66 4.27 -16.74
N GLU A 183 -7.44 5.07 -17.77
CA GLU A 183 -8.22 4.97 -19.01
C GLU A 183 -7.97 3.62 -19.68
N GLU A 184 -8.97 3.10 -20.39
CA GLU A 184 -8.88 1.77 -21.03
C GLU A 184 -7.74 1.72 -22.06
N VAL A 185 -7.52 2.81 -22.78
CA VAL A 185 -6.39 2.98 -23.72
C VAL A 185 -5.05 2.88 -22.97
N SER A 186 -4.89 3.60 -21.85
CA SER A 186 -3.67 3.54 -21.04
C SER A 186 -3.44 2.17 -20.39
N GLU A 187 -4.50 1.49 -19.96
CA GLU A 187 -4.41 0.12 -19.42
C GLU A 187 -3.94 -0.86 -20.51
N LYS A 188 -4.52 -0.80 -21.73
CA LYS A 188 -4.10 -1.62 -22.88
C LYS A 188 -2.63 -1.36 -23.27
N GLN A 189 -2.24 -0.09 -23.42
CA GLN A 189 -0.87 0.28 -23.76
C GLN A 189 0.14 -0.16 -22.68
N LEU A 190 -0.23 -0.05 -21.40
CA LEU A 190 0.59 -0.54 -20.28
C LEU A 190 0.73 -2.06 -20.30
N GLN A 191 -0.35 -2.80 -20.58
CA GLN A 191 -0.31 -4.25 -20.71
C GLN A 191 0.58 -4.72 -21.88
N GLU A 192 0.48 -4.06 -23.03
CA GLU A 192 1.33 -4.35 -24.20
C GLU A 192 2.81 -4.07 -23.92
N ALA A 193 3.13 -2.91 -23.32
CA ALA A 193 4.50 -2.56 -22.96
C ALA A 193 5.08 -3.50 -21.89
N MET A 194 4.29 -3.86 -20.88
CA MET A 194 4.68 -4.89 -19.91
C MET A 194 4.83 -6.27 -20.56
N GLY A 195 4.06 -6.59 -21.60
CA GLY A 195 4.24 -7.78 -22.43
C GLY A 195 5.58 -7.80 -23.18
N ARG A 196 6.04 -6.66 -23.69
CA ARG A 196 7.39 -6.50 -24.27
C ARG A 196 8.49 -6.66 -23.23
N ILE A 197 8.37 -6.00 -22.07
CA ILE A 197 9.29 -6.14 -20.94
C ILE A 197 9.38 -7.58 -20.44
N ASN A 198 8.25 -8.25 -20.23
CA ASN A 198 8.22 -9.62 -19.71
C ASN A 198 8.75 -10.66 -20.71
N ARG A 199 8.79 -10.35 -22.01
CA ARG A 199 9.48 -11.16 -23.02
C ARG A 199 11.01 -11.07 -22.86
N MET A 200 11.54 -9.84 -22.84
CA MET A 200 12.96 -9.58 -22.58
C MET A 200 13.43 -10.21 -21.25
N ARG A 201 12.62 -10.14 -20.20
CA ARG A 201 12.91 -10.79 -18.91
C ARG A 201 13.01 -12.32 -19.01
N LYS A 202 12.17 -12.96 -19.82
CA LYS A 202 12.23 -14.42 -20.07
C LYS A 202 13.47 -14.83 -20.86
N GLU A 203 13.99 -13.94 -21.70
CA GLU A 203 15.27 -14.08 -22.41
C GLU A 203 16.50 -13.83 -21.49
N GLY A 204 16.29 -13.64 -20.18
CA GLY A 204 17.35 -13.36 -19.21
C GLY A 204 17.86 -11.92 -19.19
N ARG A 205 17.31 -11.03 -20.04
CA ARG A 205 17.69 -9.62 -20.07
C ARG A 205 17.12 -8.88 -18.85
N ARG A 206 18.01 -8.22 -18.09
CA ARG A 206 17.61 -7.31 -17.02
C ARG A 206 16.96 -6.06 -17.63
N CYS A 207 15.83 -5.64 -17.07
CA CYS A 207 15.00 -4.56 -17.61
C CYS A 207 14.79 -3.45 -16.57
N THR A 208 14.80 -2.19 -16.99
CA THR A 208 14.56 -1.02 -16.15
C THR A 208 13.36 -0.21 -16.66
N ILE A 209 12.44 0.15 -15.76
CA ILE A 209 11.26 1.00 -16.01
C ILE A 209 11.34 2.27 -15.16
N ILE A 210 11.06 3.43 -15.74
CA ILE A 210 10.99 4.72 -15.01
C ILE A 210 9.64 5.43 -15.26
N PRO A 211 8.74 5.47 -14.28
CA PRO A 211 7.56 6.34 -14.31
C PRO A 211 7.95 7.81 -14.07
N VAL A 212 7.53 8.70 -14.96
CA VAL A 212 7.82 10.16 -14.90
C VAL A 212 6.54 10.99 -14.89
N GLY A 213 6.60 12.16 -14.26
CA GLY A 213 5.49 13.11 -14.18
C GLY A 213 5.59 13.98 -12.93
N CYS A 214 4.83 15.08 -12.89
CA CYS A 214 4.91 16.06 -11.81
C CYS A 214 4.53 15.49 -10.43
N SER A 215 4.71 16.28 -9.37
CA SER A 215 4.23 15.95 -8.03
C SER A 215 2.72 15.67 -8.06
N GLY A 216 2.32 14.53 -7.49
CA GLY A 216 0.92 14.11 -7.45
C GLY A 216 0.33 13.55 -8.74
N SER A 217 1.14 13.33 -9.79
CA SER A 217 0.73 12.70 -11.07
C SER A 217 0.36 11.22 -10.95
N GLY A 218 0.64 10.56 -9.81
CA GLY A 218 0.32 9.15 -9.57
C GLY A 218 1.47 8.16 -9.81
N LYS A 219 2.73 8.61 -9.91
CA LYS A 219 3.93 7.74 -10.05
C LYS A 219 3.92 6.57 -9.07
N SER A 220 3.89 6.86 -7.76
CA SER A 220 3.78 5.87 -6.67
C SER A 220 2.64 4.86 -6.86
N THR A 221 1.44 5.33 -7.22
CA THR A 221 0.28 4.48 -7.53
C THR A 221 0.61 3.49 -8.64
N LEU A 222 1.20 3.96 -9.75
CA LEU A 222 1.57 3.15 -10.90
C LEU A 222 2.73 2.17 -10.60
N VAL A 223 3.75 2.62 -9.87
CA VAL A 223 4.84 1.77 -9.35
C VAL A 223 4.26 0.58 -8.57
N ARG A 224 3.35 0.84 -7.64
CA ARG A 224 2.70 -0.23 -6.84
C ARG A 224 1.88 -1.19 -7.69
N HIS A 225 1.12 -0.72 -8.67
CA HIS A 225 0.39 -1.59 -9.60
C HIS A 225 1.32 -2.46 -10.46
N ILE A 226 2.43 -1.90 -10.96
CA ILE A 226 3.40 -2.66 -11.77
C ILE A 226 4.11 -3.71 -10.89
N VAL A 227 4.52 -3.35 -9.66
CA VAL A 227 5.05 -4.32 -8.70
C VAL A 227 4.01 -5.42 -8.48
N ASN A 228 2.82 -5.08 -7.97
CA ASN A 228 1.75 -6.04 -7.67
C ASN A 228 1.43 -6.99 -8.84
N ALA A 229 1.30 -6.47 -10.07
CA ALA A 229 1.00 -7.25 -11.27
C ALA A 229 2.10 -8.25 -11.65
N ASN A 230 3.35 -8.02 -11.24
CA ASN A 230 4.49 -8.86 -11.56
C ASN A 230 5.00 -9.68 -10.36
N LEU A 231 4.42 -9.51 -9.16
CA LEU A 231 4.66 -10.38 -7.99
C LEU A 231 4.09 -11.79 -8.22
N GLN A 232 4.79 -12.59 -9.02
CA GLN A 232 4.49 -14.00 -9.25
C GLN A 232 5.26 -14.88 -8.25
N GLN A 233 4.77 -16.09 -7.97
CA GLN A 233 5.46 -17.02 -7.06
C GLN A 233 6.75 -17.59 -7.68
N GLU A 234 6.82 -17.63 -9.01
CA GLU A 234 7.93 -18.20 -9.78
C GLU A 234 8.33 -17.19 -10.88
N GLY A 235 9.62 -16.84 -10.93
CA GLY A 235 10.15 -15.88 -11.91
C GLY A 235 11.37 -15.10 -11.40
N PRO A 236 12.03 -14.29 -12.27
CA PRO A 236 13.11 -13.41 -11.87
C PRO A 236 12.65 -12.26 -10.98
N ALA A 237 13.44 -11.93 -9.95
CA ALA A 237 13.08 -10.98 -8.90
C ALA A 237 12.75 -9.57 -9.43
N ILE A 238 11.93 -8.84 -8.66
CA ILE A 238 11.62 -7.43 -8.90
C ILE A 238 12.37 -6.60 -7.89
N TYR A 239 12.91 -5.48 -8.38
CA TYR A 239 13.57 -4.48 -7.59
C TYR A 239 12.87 -3.14 -7.72
N LEU A 240 12.80 -2.39 -6.61
CA LEU A 240 12.39 -0.99 -6.62
C LEU A 240 13.54 -0.14 -6.10
N LEU A 241 14.10 0.73 -6.93
CA LEU A 241 14.94 1.83 -6.47
C LEU A 241 14.02 3.03 -6.21
N ASP A 242 13.85 3.35 -4.94
CA ASP A 242 13.05 4.47 -4.50
C ASP A 242 13.93 5.69 -4.24
N ALA A 243 13.78 6.69 -5.11
CA ALA A 243 14.56 7.92 -5.15
C ALA A 243 13.73 9.19 -4.85
N ASP A 244 12.46 9.07 -4.45
CA ASP A 244 11.70 10.23 -3.92
C ASP A 244 11.98 10.40 -2.41
N VAL A 245 13.08 11.08 -2.08
CA VAL A 245 13.45 11.43 -0.68
C VAL A 245 12.35 12.20 0.06
N GLY A 246 11.44 12.88 -0.66
CA GLY A 246 10.35 13.66 -0.08
C GLY A 246 9.08 12.86 0.21
N GLN A 247 8.94 11.68 -0.41
CA GLN A 247 7.87 10.70 -0.17
C GLN A 247 8.28 9.28 -0.56
N THR A 248 9.13 8.69 0.27
CA THR A 248 9.56 7.30 0.18
C THR A 248 8.40 6.31 0.34
N GLU A 249 8.52 5.12 -0.25
CA GLU A 249 7.51 4.05 -0.29
C GLU A 249 7.58 3.09 0.91
N PHE A 250 8.79 2.74 1.35
CA PHE A 250 9.02 1.69 2.35
C PHE A 250 9.88 2.12 3.53
N THR A 251 10.65 3.20 3.36
CA THR A 251 11.51 3.80 4.39
C THR A 251 10.86 5.06 4.98
N PRO A 252 11.33 5.57 6.13
CA PRO A 252 11.06 6.94 6.54
C PRO A 252 11.56 7.97 5.50
N ALA A 253 10.95 9.15 5.47
CA ALA A 253 11.33 10.21 4.54
C ALA A 253 12.78 10.69 4.77
N GLY A 254 13.39 11.21 3.71
CA GLY A 254 14.81 11.57 3.69
C GLY A 254 15.76 10.39 3.48
N CYS A 255 15.23 9.23 3.04
CA CYS A 255 16.02 8.08 2.61
C CYS A 255 15.92 7.87 1.10
N MET A 256 16.90 7.17 0.53
CA MET A 256 16.78 6.48 -0.76
C MET A 256 17.09 5.00 -0.54
N SER A 257 16.40 4.10 -1.23
CA SER A 257 16.58 2.66 -0.98
C SER A 257 16.41 1.80 -2.23
N LEU A 258 17.19 0.73 -2.32
CA LEU A 258 16.97 -0.37 -3.25
C LEU A 258 16.30 -1.52 -2.51
N TRP A 259 15.14 -1.93 -3.03
CA TRP A 259 14.37 -3.06 -2.57
C TRP A 259 14.56 -4.24 -3.50
N LYS A 260 14.80 -5.43 -2.96
CA LYS A 260 14.64 -6.71 -3.67
C LYS A 260 13.40 -7.41 -3.12
N HIS A 261 12.38 -7.61 -3.94
CA HIS A 261 11.31 -8.53 -3.59
C HIS A 261 11.74 -9.96 -3.95
N MET A 262 11.98 -10.78 -2.94
CA MET A 262 12.38 -12.18 -3.08
C MET A 262 11.19 -13.00 -3.59
N ILE A 263 11.22 -13.37 -4.87
CA ILE A 263 10.33 -14.39 -5.44
C ILE A 263 10.72 -15.76 -4.85
N ASN A 264 9.72 -16.60 -4.56
CA ASN A 264 9.77 -17.62 -3.52
C ASN A 264 10.54 -18.90 -3.93
N LYS A 265 11.87 -18.83 -4.06
CA LYS A 265 12.74 -20.01 -4.16
C LYS A 265 12.95 -20.64 -2.76
N SER A 266 12.15 -21.67 -2.46
CA SER A 266 12.31 -22.70 -1.42
C SER A 266 13.51 -22.56 -0.44
N VAL A 267 13.38 -21.77 0.63
CA VAL A 267 14.31 -21.79 1.78
C VAL A 267 13.52 -21.77 3.12
N THR A 268 14.16 -22.27 4.17
CA THR A 268 13.61 -22.79 5.43
C THR A 268 12.77 -21.85 6.32
N ARG A 269 11.98 -22.52 7.18
CA ARG A 269 11.09 -21.97 8.21
C ARG A 269 11.84 -21.24 9.34
N SER A 270 11.95 -19.90 9.29
CA SER A 270 11.96 -19.04 10.50
C SER A 270 11.88 -17.53 10.17
N ALA A 271 12.56 -17.06 9.12
CA ALA A 271 12.66 -15.63 8.78
C ALA A 271 11.47 -15.06 7.95
N HIS A 272 10.55 -15.92 7.50
CA HIS A 272 9.63 -15.63 6.39
C HIS A 272 8.32 -14.88 6.74
N ALA A 273 8.09 -14.52 8.02
CA ALA A 273 6.83 -13.93 8.48
C ALA A 273 6.67 -12.41 8.25
N ARG A 274 7.68 -11.71 7.71
CA ARG A 274 7.72 -10.23 7.67
C ARG A 274 7.42 -9.58 6.30
N HIS A 275 7.20 -10.36 5.25
CA HIS A 275 7.28 -9.87 3.86
C HIS A 275 5.98 -9.98 3.04
N LYS A 276 4.81 -10.01 3.69
CA LYS A 276 3.51 -10.24 3.02
C LYS A 276 2.53 -9.09 3.22
N CYS A 277 2.74 -8.03 2.45
CA CYS A 277 1.78 -6.94 2.31
C CYS A 277 1.48 -6.73 0.83
N ILE A 278 0.19 -6.59 0.49
CA ILE A 278 -0.18 -6.05 -0.82
C ILE A 278 0.16 -4.56 -0.76
N LEU A 279 0.81 -4.03 -1.80
CA LEU A 279 0.99 -2.59 -1.94
C LEU A 279 -0.36 -1.97 -2.32
N ALA A 280 -1.20 -1.82 -1.30
CA ALA A 280 -2.55 -1.29 -1.40
C ALA A 280 -2.51 0.23 -1.60
N VAL A 281 -3.42 0.71 -2.43
CA VAL A 281 -3.30 2.02 -3.08
C VAL A 281 -4.38 2.97 -2.56
N ALA A 282 -4.10 4.28 -2.60
CA ALA A 282 -4.85 5.32 -1.90
C ALA A 282 -4.52 6.73 -2.49
N GLY A 283 -4.91 7.01 -3.73
CA GLY A 283 -4.32 8.07 -4.55
C GLY A 283 -4.80 9.52 -4.29
N GLY A 284 -4.76 10.33 -5.35
CA GLY A 284 -5.44 11.62 -5.38
C GLY A 284 -5.28 12.37 -6.71
N GLY A 285 -6.21 13.30 -6.98
CA GLY A 285 -6.23 14.29 -8.08
C GLY A 285 -6.78 15.62 -7.59
N LYS A 286 -6.10 16.77 -7.72
CA LYS A 286 -6.66 18.07 -7.25
C LYS A 286 -7.33 18.80 -8.41
N GLU A 287 -8.34 19.59 -8.08
CA GLU A 287 -8.84 20.66 -8.93
C GLU A 287 -9.27 21.88 -8.10
N ASP A 288 -9.47 23.02 -8.78
CA ASP A 288 -9.43 24.38 -8.23
C ASP A 288 -10.79 25.12 -8.31
N SER A 289 -10.94 26.26 -7.61
CA SER A 289 -11.92 27.31 -7.97
C SER A 289 -11.47 28.70 -7.45
N LEU A 290 -11.78 29.76 -8.21
CA LEU A 290 -11.28 31.12 -8.01
C LEU A 290 -12.19 32.00 -7.12
N VAL A 291 -11.67 32.57 -6.02
CA VAL A 291 -11.96 33.96 -5.56
C VAL A 291 -10.71 34.54 -4.88
N ARG A 292 -10.42 35.83 -5.09
CA ARG A 292 -9.19 36.51 -4.64
C ARG A 292 -9.24 36.94 -3.16
N ALA A 293 -8.30 36.46 -2.33
CA ALA A 293 -7.88 37.11 -1.09
C ALA A 293 -6.36 36.91 -0.84
N ARG A 294 -5.67 37.94 -0.33
CA ARG A 294 -4.19 37.99 -0.24
C ARG A 294 -3.63 37.37 1.06
N ARG A 295 -3.03 36.18 0.98
CA ARG A 295 -1.63 35.89 1.40
C ARG A 295 -1.23 34.47 0.97
N ARG A 296 0.05 34.29 0.63
CA ARG A 296 0.49 33.25 -0.34
C ARG A 296 1.02 31.98 0.34
N ARG A 297 0.41 30.83 0.02
CA ARG A 297 1.06 29.56 -0.40
C ARG A 297 -0.03 28.54 -0.72
N ALA A 298 -0.10 28.11 -1.98
CA ALA A 298 -1.26 27.41 -2.52
C ALA A 298 -0.91 26.01 -3.05
N HIS A 299 -1.76 25.04 -2.67
CA HIS A 299 -2.23 23.97 -3.55
C HIS A 299 -1.23 22.88 -4.00
N GLY A 300 -0.98 21.91 -3.11
CA GLY A 300 -0.16 20.69 -3.33
C GLY A 300 -0.71 19.66 -4.32
N GLN A 301 -0.99 18.43 -3.85
CA GLN A 301 -1.31 17.14 -4.53
C GLN A 301 -0.35 16.06 -3.93
N ASN A 302 -0.49 14.73 -4.03
CA ASN A 302 -1.61 13.76 -4.02
C ASN A 302 -0.97 12.37 -3.76
N LYS A 303 -1.32 11.62 -2.70
CA LYS A 303 -0.43 10.54 -2.19
C LYS A 303 -1.15 9.42 -1.40
N ASP A 304 -0.83 8.18 -1.79
CA ASP A 304 -1.08 6.94 -1.05
C ASP A 304 -0.04 6.73 0.04
N ILE A 305 -0.39 6.03 1.13
CA ILE A 305 0.37 6.09 2.38
C ILE A 305 1.47 5.02 2.49
N PRO A 306 2.76 5.43 2.61
CA PRO A 306 3.88 4.52 2.88
C PRO A 306 3.86 3.87 4.26
N CYS A 307 3.18 4.53 5.21
CA CYS A 307 3.41 4.29 6.64
C CYS A 307 3.03 2.87 7.10
N THR A 308 2.04 2.24 6.48
CA THR A 308 1.57 0.90 6.88
C THR A 308 2.40 -0.25 6.32
N HIS A 309 3.42 0.03 5.52
CA HIS A 309 4.21 -0.96 4.77
C HIS A 309 5.69 -0.97 5.14
N GLN A 310 6.08 -0.19 6.13
CA GLN A 310 7.48 0.00 6.52
C GLN A 310 8.10 -1.26 7.12
N GLN A 311 9.40 -1.42 6.89
CA GLN A 311 10.16 -2.54 7.43
C GLN A 311 11.06 -2.11 8.59
N LEU A 312 11.66 -3.07 9.27
CA LEU A 312 12.60 -2.82 10.36
C LEU A 312 14.07 -3.01 9.92
N THR A 313 14.30 -3.48 8.70
CA THR A 313 15.63 -3.79 8.16
C THR A 313 15.72 -3.38 6.70
N TYR A 314 16.69 -2.54 6.38
CA TYR A 314 16.87 -1.94 5.06
C TYR A 314 18.30 -2.17 4.58
N PRO A 315 18.62 -3.31 3.93
CA PRO A 315 19.99 -3.69 3.62
C PRO A 315 20.68 -2.72 2.64
N CYS A 316 19.92 -2.15 1.71
CA CYS A 316 20.40 -1.22 0.68
C CYS A 316 19.66 0.12 0.82
N SER A 317 19.87 0.86 1.90
CA SER A 317 19.24 2.16 2.15
C SER A 317 20.23 3.18 2.67
N TYR A 318 20.14 4.41 2.16
CA TYR A 318 20.97 5.53 2.54
C TYR A 318 20.11 6.68 3.07
N PHE A 319 20.49 7.25 4.21
CA PHE A 319 19.89 8.48 4.71
C PHE A 319 20.48 9.68 3.96
N PHE A 320 19.68 10.24 3.05
CA PHE A 320 20.02 11.48 2.35
C PHE A 320 20.04 12.67 3.33
N GLY A 321 19.18 12.67 4.34
CA GLY A 321 19.22 13.61 5.46
C GLY A 321 18.29 14.82 5.34
N ASN A 322 17.66 15.01 4.18
CA ASN A 322 16.66 16.07 3.96
C ASN A 322 15.52 15.55 3.06
N ILE A 323 14.43 16.30 2.94
CA ILE A 323 13.21 15.91 2.21
C ILE A 323 13.13 16.47 0.79
N SER A 324 14.21 17.08 0.29
CA SER A 324 14.27 17.71 -1.03
C SER A 324 15.64 17.43 -1.70
N PRO A 325 15.69 16.96 -2.96
CA PRO A 325 16.95 16.76 -3.66
C PRO A 325 17.77 18.06 -3.89
N ALA A 326 17.15 19.23 -3.80
CA ALA A 326 17.82 20.52 -4.00
C ALA A 326 18.81 20.88 -2.89
N ASP A 327 18.72 20.23 -1.73
CA ASP A 327 19.60 20.52 -0.59
C ASP A 327 21.03 20.02 -0.80
N ASP A 328 21.22 18.95 -1.59
CA ASP A 328 22.53 18.41 -1.99
C ASP A 328 22.37 17.49 -3.23
N THR A 329 22.52 18.06 -4.41
CA THR A 329 22.24 17.38 -5.70
C THR A 329 23.29 16.34 -6.04
N GLU A 330 24.55 16.58 -5.67
CA GLU A 330 25.64 15.65 -5.92
C GLU A 330 25.56 14.45 -4.98
N LYS A 331 25.20 14.66 -3.70
CA LYS A 331 24.89 13.54 -2.80
C LYS A 331 23.70 12.72 -3.27
N TYR A 332 22.67 13.35 -3.86
CA TYR A 332 21.55 12.63 -4.46
C TYR A 332 22.03 11.71 -5.60
N LYS A 333 22.83 12.23 -6.55
CA LYS A 333 23.43 11.44 -7.64
C LYS A 333 24.31 10.31 -7.10
N VAL A 334 25.22 10.60 -6.17
CA VAL A 334 26.14 9.60 -5.58
C VAL A 334 25.38 8.47 -4.86
N ILE A 335 24.28 8.78 -4.15
CA ILE A 335 23.44 7.76 -3.52
C ILE A 335 22.65 6.96 -4.58
N PHE A 336 22.11 7.64 -5.60
CA PHE A 336 21.41 7.00 -6.71
C PHE A 336 22.32 6.00 -7.44
N ASP A 337 23.51 6.43 -7.84
CA ASP A 337 24.49 5.63 -8.58
C ASP A 337 24.95 4.42 -7.77
N ARG A 338 25.17 4.57 -6.46
CA ARG A 338 25.47 3.44 -5.56
C ARG A 338 24.35 2.41 -5.51
N LEU A 339 23.10 2.84 -5.39
CA LEU A 339 21.94 1.94 -5.36
C LEU A 339 21.70 1.28 -6.72
N LEU A 340 21.95 1.98 -7.83
CA LEU A 340 21.86 1.41 -9.17
C LEU A 340 22.98 0.40 -9.42
N ASN A 341 24.22 0.70 -9.02
CA ASN A 341 25.36 -0.21 -9.11
C ASN A 341 25.12 -1.48 -8.28
N GLU A 342 24.52 -1.37 -7.09
CA GLU A 342 24.13 -2.52 -6.26
C GLU A 342 23.09 -3.41 -6.96
N PHE A 343 22.12 -2.82 -7.68
CA PHE A 343 21.23 -3.61 -8.55
C PHE A 343 22.02 -4.29 -9.67
N GLN A 344 22.91 -3.57 -10.37
CA GLN A 344 23.65 -4.10 -11.50
C GLN A 344 24.64 -5.22 -11.10
N SER A 345 25.21 -5.16 -9.90
CA SER A 345 26.12 -6.20 -9.37
C SER A 345 25.39 -7.43 -8.81
N THR A 346 24.25 -7.25 -8.12
CA THR A 346 23.60 -8.34 -7.36
C THR A 346 22.34 -8.95 -8.00
N SER A 347 21.81 -8.37 -9.08
CA SER A 347 20.56 -8.86 -9.67
C SER A 347 20.74 -10.03 -10.64
N GLU A 348 19.86 -11.02 -10.48
CA GLU A 348 19.77 -12.21 -11.33
C GLU A 348 19.40 -11.84 -12.79
N PRO A 349 19.78 -12.65 -13.79
CA PRO A 349 19.23 -12.57 -15.14
C PRO A 349 17.69 -12.49 -15.14
N GLY A 350 17.13 -11.66 -16.02
CA GLY A 350 15.70 -11.41 -16.14
C GLY A 350 15.07 -10.53 -15.05
N SER A 351 15.85 -10.05 -14.07
CA SER A 351 15.35 -9.16 -13.02
C SER A 351 14.78 -7.86 -13.60
N LEU A 352 13.71 -7.36 -12.96
CA LEU A 352 13.07 -6.09 -13.30
C LEU A 352 13.42 -5.04 -12.26
N LEU A 353 14.02 -3.93 -12.68
CA LEU A 353 14.16 -2.71 -11.89
C LEU A 353 13.02 -1.74 -12.24
N ILE A 354 12.37 -1.22 -11.20
CA ILE A 354 11.47 -0.06 -11.30
C ILE A 354 12.14 1.06 -10.52
N ILE A 355 12.16 2.27 -11.08
CA ILE A 355 12.77 3.44 -10.44
C ILE A 355 11.68 4.45 -10.15
N ASN A 356 11.35 4.65 -8.87
CA ASN A 356 10.45 5.72 -8.44
C ASN A 356 11.25 7.01 -8.26
N THR A 357 10.94 8.04 -9.03
CA THR A 357 11.63 9.34 -8.97
C THR A 357 10.79 10.41 -8.27
N MET A 358 11.45 11.46 -7.81
CA MET A 358 10.78 12.68 -7.33
C MET A 358 9.83 13.28 -8.39
N GLY A 359 8.87 14.08 -7.93
CA GLY A 359 7.88 14.75 -8.79
C GLY A 359 8.31 16.09 -9.39
N TRP A 360 9.60 16.33 -9.59
CA TRP A 360 10.12 17.56 -10.20
C TRP A 360 10.46 17.28 -11.66
N VAL A 361 9.95 18.09 -12.58
CA VAL A 361 10.03 17.83 -14.05
C VAL A 361 10.73 18.95 -14.83
N ASP A 362 11.07 20.03 -14.15
CA ASP A 362 11.61 21.29 -14.66
C ASP A 362 12.81 21.75 -13.81
N GLY A 363 13.60 22.68 -14.36
CA GLY A 363 14.82 23.19 -13.73
C GLY A 363 15.74 22.07 -13.23
N LEU A 364 16.15 22.17 -11.95
CA LEU A 364 16.97 21.17 -11.28
C LEU A 364 16.35 19.76 -11.25
N GLY A 365 15.01 19.65 -11.26
CA GLY A 365 14.33 18.37 -11.40
C GLY A 365 14.60 17.69 -12.75
N CYS A 366 14.66 18.48 -13.83
CA CYS A 366 15.02 18.02 -15.16
C CYS A 366 16.48 17.54 -15.20
N GLU A 367 17.42 18.27 -14.60
CA GLU A 367 18.83 17.87 -14.51
C GLU A 367 19.03 16.53 -13.78
N LEU A 368 18.38 16.38 -12.62
CA LEU A 368 18.43 15.14 -11.85
C LEU A 368 17.73 13.97 -12.58
N LEU A 369 16.61 14.23 -13.28
CA LEU A 369 15.98 13.22 -14.12
C LEU A 369 16.87 12.82 -15.30
N ASN A 370 17.52 13.77 -15.98
CA ASN A 370 18.46 13.46 -17.08
C ASN A 370 19.58 12.54 -16.58
N HIS A 371 20.24 12.87 -15.46
CA HIS A 371 21.23 12.00 -14.82
C HIS A 371 20.68 10.59 -14.57
N VAL A 372 19.50 10.48 -13.92
CA VAL A 372 18.83 9.20 -13.65
C VAL A 372 18.60 8.40 -14.94
N PHE A 373 18.11 9.03 -16.01
CA PHE A 373 17.91 8.38 -17.30
C PHE A 373 19.22 7.99 -17.98
N ASP A 374 20.29 8.80 -17.85
CA ASP A 374 21.60 8.59 -18.47
C ASP A 374 22.35 7.42 -17.86
N VAL A 375 22.34 7.27 -16.53
CA VAL A 375 23.00 6.13 -15.87
C VAL A 375 22.12 4.86 -15.88
N ALA A 376 20.79 4.98 -15.78
CA ALA A 376 19.90 3.81 -15.67
C ALA A 376 19.48 3.17 -17.01
N GLN A 377 19.66 3.88 -18.14
CA GLN A 377 19.38 3.42 -19.51
C GLN A 377 18.10 2.57 -19.63
N PRO A 378 16.92 3.13 -19.31
CA PRO A 378 15.69 2.36 -19.19
C PRO A 378 15.15 1.83 -20.52
N GLN A 379 14.47 0.69 -20.47
CA GLN A 379 13.81 0.09 -21.64
C GLN A 379 12.40 0.67 -21.85
N LEU A 380 11.77 1.18 -20.80
CA LEU A 380 10.41 1.73 -20.83
C LEU A 380 10.30 2.94 -19.90
N ALA A 381 9.82 4.06 -20.43
CA ALA A 381 9.37 5.20 -19.64
C ALA A 381 7.84 5.28 -19.62
N LEU A 382 7.27 5.56 -18.44
CA LEU A 382 5.82 5.69 -18.27
C LEU A 382 5.49 7.14 -17.92
N LYS A 383 4.99 7.90 -18.90
CA LYS A 383 4.72 9.34 -18.77
C LYS A 383 3.31 9.55 -18.24
N LEU A 384 3.17 9.93 -16.96
CA LEU A 384 1.87 10.25 -16.37
C LEU A 384 1.46 11.69 -16.70
N SER A 385 0.32 11.83 -17.37
CA SER A 385 -0.25 13.13 -17.73
C SER A 385 -0.74 13.89 -16.50
N ALA A 386 -0.43 15.19 -16.44
CA ALA A 386 -0.91 16.13 -15.42
C ALA A 386 -0.72 17.58 -15.89
N ASP A 387 -1.51 18.50 -15.36
CA ASP A 387 -1.58 19.91 -15.82
C ASP A 387 -0.32 20.73 -15.51
N ARG A 388 0.53 20.27 -14.59
CA ARG A 388 1.71 21.00 -14.09
C ARG A 388 2.98 20.71 -14.89
N GLY A 389 2.85 20.66 -16.22
CA GLY A 389 3.96 20.41 -17.14
C GLY A 389 4.44 18.95 -17.14
N THR A 390 5.35 18.65 -18.07
CA THR A 390 5.84 17.29 -18.30
C THR A 390 7.34 17.26 -18.54
N PHE A 391 8.00 16.21 -18.04
CA PHE A 391 9.36 15.88 -18.44
C PHE A 391 9.40 15.41 -19.90
N ASN A 392 10.45 15.80 -20.62
CA ASN A 392 10.75 15.33 -21.97
C ASN A 392 11.66 14.11 -21.87
N VAL A 393 11.09 12.93 -22.01
CA VAL A 393 11.84 11.66 -21.99
C VAL A 393 12.87 11.67 -23.13
N PRO A 394 14.15 11.35 -22.86
CA PRO A 394 15.18 11.28 -23.90
C PRO A 394 14.80 10.31 -25.03
N SER A 395 15.03 10.71 -26.28
CA SER A 395 14.68 9.93 -27.49
C SER A 395 15.37 8.57 -27.60
N ARG A 396 16.44 8.33 -26.84
CA ARG A 396 17.13 7.03 -26.73
C ARG A 396 16.38 5.98 -25.91
N VAL A 397 15.30 6.34 -25.22
CA VAL A 397 14.47 5.38 -24.48
C VAL A 397 13.63 4.59 -25.48
N PRO A 398 13.75 3.24 -25.56
CA PRO A 398 13.13 2.46 -26.65
C PRO A 398 11.61 2.47 -26.70
N ASP A 399 10.94 2.64 -25.55
CA ASP A 399 9.49 2.56 -25.43
C ASP A 399 9.00 3.63 -24.43
N VAL A 400 7.97 4.38 -24.81
CA VAL A 400 7.40 5.47 -23.99
C VAL A 400 5.88 5.40 -24.07
N VAL A 401 5.24 5.11 -22.93
CA VAL A 401 3.78 5.01 -22.84
C VAL A 401 3.23 6.17 -22.01
N SER A 402 2.22 6.85 -22.55
CA SER A 402 1.45 7.86 -21.83
C SER A 402 0.35 7.20 -20.99
N VAL A 403 0.36 7.43 -19.67
CA VAL A 403 -0.58 6.84 -18.74
C VAL A 403 -1.50 7.92 -18.17
N VAL A 404 -2.78 7.86 -18.52
CA VAL A 404 -3.83 8.76 -18.06
C VAL A 404 -4.64 8.10 -16.95
N ARG A 405 -4.84 8.83 -15.85
CA ARG A 405 -5.65 8.38 -14.70
C ARG A 405 -7.09 8.81 -14.85
N LYS A 406 -8.03 7.94 -14.49
CA LYS A 406 -9.41 8.35 -14.26
C LYS A 406 -9.48 9.12 -12.93
N PHE A 407 -9.80 10.41 -13.01
CA PHE A 407 -9.92 11.29 -11.84
C PHE A 407 -11.35 11.38 -11.27
N GLU A 408 -12.35 10.87 -11.99
CA GLU A 408 -13.74 11.05 -11.58
C GLU A 408 -14.09 10.30 -10.28
N PRO A 409 -14.75 10.96 -9.30
CA PRO A 409 -15.32 10.28 -8.15
C PRO A 409 -16.49 9.40 -8.59
N TYR A 410 -16.35 8.09 -8.41
CA TYR A 410 -17.32 7.08 -8.83
C TYR A 410 -18.72 7.32 -8.23
N GLN A 411 -19.82 7.00 -8.92
CA GLN A 411 -21.19 7.31 -8.46
C GLN A 411 -21.50 6.88 -7.01
N PHE A 412 -21.00 5.73 -6.55
CA PHE A 412 -21.15 5.29 -5.16
C PHE A 412 -20.28 6.09 -4.18
N GLN A 413 -19.06 6.44 -4.59
CA GLN A 413 -18.21 7.35 -3.83
C GLN A 413 -18.85 8.74 -3.77
N GLN A 414 -19.45 9.23 -4.85
CA GLN A 414 -20.20 10.48 -4.85
C GLN A 414 -21.38 10.40 -3.87
N LYS A 415 -22.24 9.37 -3.92
CA LYS A 415 -23.32 9.16 -2.92
C LYS A 415 -22.83 9.06 -1.47
N LEU A 416 -21.64 8.53 -1.24
CA LEU A 416 -20.97 8.53 0.07
C LEU A 416 -20.47 9.92 0.47
N LEU A 417 -19.92 10.68 -0.49
CA LEU A 417 -19.39 12.04 -0.32
C LEU A 417 -20.50 13.11 -0.23
N ASP A 418 -21.67 12.85 -0.79
CA ASP A 418 -22.86 13.68 -0.69
C ASP A 418 -23.46 13.57 0.73
N ARG A 419 -23.30 12.42 1.38
CA ARG A 419 -23.67 12.19 2.79
C ARG A 419 -22.56 12.62 3.77
N HIS A 420 -21.29 12.60 3.36
CA HIS A 420 -20.14 12.92 4.20
C HIS A 420 -19.14 13.84 3.46
N PRO A 421 -18.94 15.09 3.91
CA PRO A 421 -18.13 16.06 3.17
C PRO A 421 -16.73 15.53 2.84
N ARG A 422 -16.25 15.81 1.62
CA ARG A 422 -14.94 15.35 1.13
C ARG A 422 -13.86 15.59 2.18
N PRO A 423 -13.14 14.55 2.65
CA PRO A 423 -12.17 14.71 3.72
C PRO A 423 -11.07 15.68 3.31
N THR A 424 -10.73 16.62 4.21
CA THR A 424 -9.64 17.57 3.98
C THR A 424 -8.35 16.81 3.70
N ARG A 425 -7.73 17.05 2.55
CA ARG A 425 -6.59 16.24 2.12
C ARG A 425 -5.40 16.44 3.04
N LEU A 426 -4.73 15.33 3.35
CA LEU A 426 -3.48 15.37 4.09
C LEU A 426 -2.40 16.02 3.22
N SER A 427 -1.67 16.96 3.82
CA SER A 427 -0.51 17.58 3.22
C SER A 427 0.66 16.60 3.11
N SER A 428 1.63 16.89 2.24
CA SER A 428 2.86 16.10 2.16
C SER A 428 3.65 16.07 3.48
N SER A 429 3.49 17.06 4.37
CA SER A 429 4.13 17.01 5.69
C SER A 429 3.43 15.99 6.58
N GLN A 430 2.10 16.10 6.74
CA GLN A 430 1.31 15.17 7.55
C GLN A 430 1.50 13.71 7.12
N LEU A 431 1.66 13.46 5.81
CA LEU A 431 1.92 12.11 5.30
C LEU A 431 3.31 11.58 5.66
N ARG A 432 4.33 12.44 5.78
CA ARG A 432 5.65 12.07 6.34
C ARG A 432 5.59 11.89 7.85
N ASP A 433 4.85 12.73 8.56
CA ASP A 433 4.66 12.62 10.00
C ASP A 433 4.00 11.26 10.34
N LEU A 434 2.94 10.90 9.61
CA LEU A 434 2.31 9.58 9.71
C LEU A 434 3.26 8.43 9.31
N ALA A 435 4.15 8.65 8.32
CA ALA A 435 5.21 7.70 7.97
C ALA A 435 6.19 7.46 9.12
N VAL A 436 6.71 8.52 9.75
CA VAL A 436 7.61 8.39 10.90
C VAL A 436 6.89 7.75 12.10
N LEU A 437 5.64 8.12 12.36
CA LEU A 437 4.86 7.56 13.46
C LEU A 437 4.59 6.06 13.29
N ALA A 438 4.29 5.61 12.08
CA ALA A 438 4.06 4.19 11.81
C ALA A 438 5.33 3.34 11.91
N TYR A 439 6.51 3.93 11.68
CA TYR A 439 7.81 3.27 11.83
C TYR A 439 8.05 2.88 13.29
N PHE A 440 7.77 3.82 14.21
CA PHE A 440 7.93 3.61 15.65
C PHE A 440 6.73 2.91 16.29
N ALA A 441 5.54 2.93 15.67
CA ALA A 441 4.32 2.38 16.27
C ALA A 441 4.44 0.91 16.74
N PRO A 442 5.07 -0.04 16.01
CA PRO A 442 5.28 -1.41 16.49
C PRO A 442 6.13 -1.51 17.76
N SER A 443 6.99 -0.52 18.03
CA SER A 443 7.90 -0.48 19.18
C SER A 443 7.32 0.25 20.39
N LEU A 444 6.11 0.82 20.29
CA LEU A 444 5.45 1.47 21.42
C LEU A 444 4.99 0.42 22.46
N PRO A 445 5.15 0.67 23.77
CA PRO A 445 4.67 -0.24 24.83
C PRO A 445 3.15 -0.47 24.82
N ARG A 446 2.38 0.52 24.33
CA ARG A 446 0.92 0.44 24.19
C ARG A 446 0.51 1.01 22.82
N PRO A 447 -0.67 0.65 22.27
CA PRO A 447 -1.13 1.14 20.96
C PRO A 447 -1.66 2.60 21.00
N ILE A 448 -0.95 3.49 21.70
CA ILE A 448 -1.24 4.92 21.88
C ILE A 448 0.09 5.70 21.83
N LEU A 449 0.10 6.88 21.19
CA LEU A 449 1.35 7.64 20.98
C LEU A 449 2.02 8.07 22.30
N SER A 450 1.23 8.43 23.31
CA SER A 450 1.73 8.83 24.63
C SER A 450 2.53 7.75 25.36
N SER A 451 2.39 6.48 24.97
CA SER A 451 3.15 5.38 25.59
C SER A 451 4.63 5.35 25.18
N VAL A 452 5.06 6.20 24.24
CA VAL A 452 6.49 6.41 23.97
C VAL A 452 7.26 6.80 25.23
N CYS A 453 6.61 7.50 26.17
CA CYS A 453 7.18 7.86 27.47
C CYS A 453 7.33 6.67 28.44
N ASP A 454 6.61 5.55 28.20
CA ASP A 454 6.75 4.31 28.97
C ASP A 454 7.89 3.43 28.43
N ALA A 455 8.46 3.76 27.26
CA ALA A 455 9.46 2.93 26.59
C ALA A 455 10.82 3.06 27.30
N GLN A 456 11.45 1.92 27.58
CA GLN A 456 12.81 1.91 28.13
C GLN A 456 13.80 2.43 27.07
N PRO A 457 14.53 3.53 27.32
CA PRO A 457 15.45 4.09 26.35
C PRO A 457 16.70 3.22 26.20
N TYR A 458 17.25 3.14 24.99
CA TYR A 458 18.55 2.53 24.75
C TYR A 458 19.65 3.34 25.43
N ARG A 459 20.42 2.70 26.32
CA ARG A 459 21.53 3.33 27.05
C ARG A 459 22.85 3.05 26.34
N GLU A 460 23.26 3.97 25.47
CA GLU A 460 24.57 3.93 24.83
C GLU A 460 25.67 4.50 25.72
N ALA A 461 26.82 3.81 25.75
CA ALA A 461 27.96 4.19 26.58
C ALA A 461 28.87 5.19 25.84
N PHE A 462 28.63 6.49 26.04
CA PHE A 462 29.52 7.55 25.56
C PHE A 462 30.83 7.60 26.38
N ILE A 463 31.76 6.68 26.07
CA ILE A 463 33.11 6.70 26.63
C ILE A 463 33.89 7.84 25.97
N LEU A 464 33.90 8.99 26.62
CA LEU A 464 34.82 10.08 26.31
C LEU A 464 36.27 9.59 26.46
N LYS A 465 36.92 9.24 25.34
CA LYS A 465 38.37 9.12 25.26
C LYS A 465 38.97 10.52 25.46
N CYS A 466 39.14 10.91 26.72
CA CYS A 466 40.00 12.02 27.11
C CYS A 466 41.44 11.68 26.71
N SER A 467 41.83 12.10 25.49
CA SER A 467 43.23 12.16 25.10
C SER A 467 43.95 13.03 26.11
N LYS A 468 44.92 12.48 26.84
CA LYS A 468 45.68 13.22 27.87
C LYS A 468 46.58 14.33 27.29
N ASN A 469 46.59 14.51 25.96
CA ASN A 469 47.59 15.31 25.25
C ASN A 469 47.01 16.54 24.50
N HIS A 470 45.88 17.13 24.95
CA HIS A 470 45.44 18.45 24.46
C HIS A 470 45.29 19.49 25.60
N PRO A 471 46.12 20.55 25.64
CA PRO A 471 46.13 21.52 26.73
C PRO A 471 45.14 22.67 26.47
N LYS A 472 43.84 22.45 26.66
CA LYS A 472 42.83 23.54 26.55
C LYS A 472 41.70 23.60 27.57
N TYR A 473 41.61 22.68 28.53
CA TYR A 473 40.60 22.75 29.59
C TYR A 473 41.19 22.61 30.98
N SER A 474 40.90 23.57 31.84
CA SER A 474 41.28 23.56 33.25
C SER A 474 40.42 22.55 34.02
N LYS A 475 40.94 22.03 35.15
CA LYS A 475 40.20 21.10 36.01
C LYS A 475 38.84 21.64 36.48
N ARG A 476 38.66 22.97 36.55
CA ARG A 476 37.40 23.63 36.91
C ARG A 476 36.30 23.51 35.85
N GLU A 477 36.65 23.41 34.57
CA GLU A 477 35.66 23.32 33.47
C GLU A 477 35.10 21.91 33.34
N LEU A 478 35.94 20.88 33.48
CA LEU A 478 35.53 19.47 33.52
C LEU A 478 34.60 19.14 34.69
N GLN A 479 34.68 19.90 35.78
CA GLN A 479 33.84 19.71 36.97
C GLN A 479 32.43 20.31 36.81
N LYS A 480 32.24 21.26 35.87
CA LYS A 480 30.91 21.83 35.54
C LYS A 480 30.10 20.96 34.57
N MET A 481 30.74 20.09 33.78
CA MET A 481 30.07 19.16 32.85
C MET A 481 29.65 17.82 33.50
N ARG A 482 29.54 17.77 34.84
CA ARG A 482 29.16 16.58 35.61
C ARG A 482 27.82 16.71 36.38
N HIS A 483 27.12 17.82 36.15
CA HIS A 483 25.73 18.05 36.52
C HIS A 483 24.94 18.37 35.26
#